data_AF-A0A961DWS3-F1
#
_entry.id   AF-A0A961DWS3-F1
#
_cell.length_a   1.000
_cell.length_b   1.000
_cell.length_c   1.000
_cell.angle_alpha   90.00
_cell.angle_beta   90.00
_cell.angle_gamma   90.00
#
_symmetry.space_group_name_H-M   'P 1'
#
loop_
_entity.id
_entity.type
_entity.pdbx_description
1 polymer ?
#
loop_
_entity_poly.entity_id
_entity_poly.type
_entity_poly.pdbx_seq_one_letter_code
_entity_poly.pdbx_strand_id
1 'polypeptide(L)' 'MHPVDASELSLDLSGRVAVVTGAAAGLGRAEAVGLARAGAAVVVNDLAPALDASDVLDEIATTGSRGVA' A
#
# COMPACT_ATOMS: atom_id res chain seq x y z
N MET A 1 8.20 -5.60 30.24
CA MET A 1 8.06 -5.79 28.78
C MET A 1 6.84 -6.66 28.57
N HIS A 2 5.75 -6.13 28.01
CA HIS A 2 4.60 -6.98 27.63
C HIS A 2 5.03 -7.78 26.38
N PRO A 3 4.82 -9.11 26.32
CA PRO A 3 5.01 -9.84 25.08
C PRO A 3 3.99 -9.32 24.06
N VAL A 4 4.48 -8.87 22.90
CA VAL A 4 3.59 -8.61 21.76
C VAL A 4 3.26 -9.96 21.14
N ASP A 5 1.97 -10.29 21.09
CA ASP A 5 1.51 -11.45 20.32
C ASP A 5 1.75 -11.14 18.84
N ALA A 6 2.38 -12.07 18.12
CA ALA A 6 2.59 -11.92 16.68
C ALA A 6 1.27 -11.86 15.91
N SER A 7 0.16 -12.35 16.49
CA SER A 7 -1.18 -12.20 15.95
C SER A 7 -1.77 -10.78 16.09
N GLU A 8 -1.26 -9.96 17.01
CA GLU A 8 -1.60 -8.53 17.13
C GLU A 8 -0.80 -7.64 16.16
N LEU A 9 0.27 -8.17 15.54
CA LEU A 9 1.10 -7.43 14.58
C LEU A 9 0.54 -7.41 13.15
N SER A 10 -0.48 -8.21 12.85
CA SER A 10 -1.18 -8.14 11.56
C SER A 10 -2.14 -6.94 11.59
N LEU A 11 -1.69 -5.79 11.06
CA LEU A 11 -2.58 -4.67 10.79
C LEU A 11 -3.68 -5.13 9.82
N ASP A 12 -4.93 -5.17 10.29
CA ASP A 12 -6.10 -5.31 9.42
C ASP A 12 -6.64 -3.92 9.09
N LEU A 13 -6.54 -3.56 7.82
CA LEU A 13 -7.03 -2.31 7.25
C LEU A 13 -8.21 -2.57 6.29
N SER A 14 -8.85 -3.73 6.37
CA SER A 14 -10.03 -4.07 5.59
C SER A 14 -11.10 -2.98 5.70
N GLY A 15 -11.62 -2.53 4.56
CA GLY A 15 -12.63 -1.47 4.50
C GLY A 15 -12.10 -0.05 4.74
N ARG A 16 -10.78 0.12 4.89
CA ARG A 16 -10.14 1.44 4.99
C ARG A 16 -9.59 1.88 3.64
N VAL A 17 -9.41 3.20 3.49
CA VAL A 17 -8.71 3.81 2.36
C VAL A 17 -7.43 4.46 2.88
N ALA A 18 -6.32 4.21 2.18
CA ALA A 18 -5.03 4.85 2.42
C ALA A 18 -4.64 5.73 1.23
N VAL A 19 -4.02 6.88 1.51
CA VAL A 19 -3.46 7.78 0.49
C VAL A 19 -1.96 7.84 0.71
N VAL A 20 -1.18 7.52 -0.32
CA VAL A 20 0.28 7.48 -0.25
C VAL A 20 0.86 8.47 -1.25
N THR A 21 1.61 9.45 -0.76
CA THR A 21 2.36 10.42 -1.57
C THR A 21 3.80 9.95 -1.75
N GLY A 22 4.38 10.08 -2.94
CA GLY A 22 5.69 9.50 -3.23
C GLY A 22 5.61 7.99 -3.51
N ALA A 23 4.47 7.54 -4.03
CA ALA A 23 4.15 6.11 -4.15
C ALA A 23 4.77 5.40 -5.36
N ALA A 24 5.45 6.12 -6.27
CA ALA A 24 5.97 5.51 -7.49
C ALA A 24 7.20 4.61 -7.22
N ALA A 25 7.98 4.88 -6.17
CA ALA A 25 9.22 4.16 -5.89
C ALA A 25 9.58 4.12 -4.40
N GLY A 26 10.66 3.39 -4.08
CA GLY A 26 11.28 3.38 -2.76
C GLY A 26 10.31 2.98 -1.65
N LEU A 27 10.36 3.72 -0.54
CA LEU A 27 9.52 3.45 0.63
C LEU A 27 8.04 3.70 0.35
N GLY A 28 7.68 4.77 -0.36
CA GLY A 28 6.26 5.05 -0.63
C GLY A 28 5.60 3.94 -1.45
N ARG A 29 6.30 3.36 -2.44
CA ARG A 29 5.83 2.17 -3.17
C ARG A 29 5.67 0.97 -2.23
N ALA A 30 6.68 0.69 -1.41
CA ALA A 30 6.65 -0.44 -0.48
C ALA A 30 5.52 -0.30 0.55
N GLU A 31 5.29 0.91 1.05
CA GLU A 31 4.20 1.25 1.96
C GLU A 31 2.84 1.10 1.28
N ALA A 32 2.66 1.60 0.06
CA ALA A 32 1.42 1.43 -0.70
C ALA A 32 1.05 -0.04 -0.88
N VAL A 33 2.02 -0.88 -1.24
CA VAL A 33 1.83 -2.34 -1.36
C VAL A 33 1.58 -2.97 0.01
N GLY A 34 2.31 -2.59 1.04
CA GLY A 34 2.12 -3.11 2.41
C GLY A 34 0.72 -2.82 2.95
N LEU A 35 0.24 -1.60 2.76
CA LEU A 35 -1.12 -1.17 3.12
C LEU A 35 -2.18 -1.93 2.31
N ALA A 36 -1.93 -2.17 1.02
CA ALA A 36 -2.81 -3.01 0.19
C ALA A 36 -2.85 -4.46 0.68
N ARG A 37 -1.72 -5.05 1.07
CA ARG A 37 -1.65 -6.40 1.67
C ARG A 37 -2.37 -6.50 3.01
N ALA A 38 -2.42 -5.40 3.76
CA ALA A 38 -3.22 -5.27 4.98
C ALA A 38 -4.74 -5.10 4.72
N GLY A 39 -5.19 -5.05 3.45
CA GLY A 39 -6.60 -4.99 3.08
C GLY A 39 -7.15 -3.58 2.80
N ALA A 40 -6.30 -2.54 2.81
CA ALA A 40 -6.73 -1.19 2.46
C ALA A 40 -6.94 -1.05 0.95
N ALA A 41 -7.93 -0.25 0.53
CA ALA A 41 -7.91 0.35 -0.79
C ALA A 41 -6.89 1.50 -0.79
N VAL A 42 -6.08 1.63 -1.84
CA VAL A 42 -4.94 2.54 -1.86
C VAL A 42 -5.05 3.54 -3.01
N VAL A 43 -4.95 4.83 -2.68
CA VAL A 43 -4.73 5.92 -3.62
C VAL A 43 -3.22 6.18 -3.65
N VAL A 44 -2.60 6.03 -4.81
CA VAL A 44 -1.18 6.32 -5.02
C VAL A 44 -1.05 7.70 -5.68
N ASN A 45 -0.15 8.53 -5.17
CA ASN A 45 0.13 9.84 -5.75
C ASN A 45 1.64 10.02 -5.88
N ASP A 46 2.09 10.42 -7.06
CA ASP A 46 3.45 10.86 -7.34
C ASP A 46 3.45 11.79 -8.56
N LEU A 47 4.63 12.24 -8.97
CA LEU A 47 4.82 12.90 -10.26
C LEU A 47 4.40 11.94 -11.39
N ALA A 48 3.60 12.44 -12.35
CA ALA A 48 3.04 11.62 -13.42
C ALA A 48 4.10 10.77 -14.17
N PRO A 49 5.26 11.31 -14.59
CA PRO A 49 6.29 10.48 -15.25
C PRO A 49 6.83 9.34 -14.38
N ALA A 50 6.82 9.51 -13.05
CA ALA A 50 7.27 8.48 -12.12
C ALA A 50 6.21 7.39 -11.96
N LEU A 51 4.91 7.76 -11.86
CA LEU A 51 3.82 6.78 -11.83
C LEU A 51 3.70 6.02 -13.14
N ASP A 52 3.86 6.67 -14.29
CA ASP A 52 3.82 6.03 -15.61
C ASP A 52 4.92 4.96 -15.78
N ALA A 53 6.04 5.13 -15.07
CA ALA A 53 7.16 4.18 -15.06
C ALA A 53 7.12 3.18 -13.88
N SER A 54 6.13 3.30 -12.99
CA SER A 54 5.98 2.47 -11.80
C SER A 54 5.06 1.28 -12.05
N ASP A 55 5.36 0.16 -11.40
CA ASP A 55 4.53 -1.05 -11.35
C ASP A 55 3.66 -1.11 -10.08
N VAL A 56 3.54 -0.02 -9.32
CA VAL A 56 2.86 -0.02 -8.01
C VAL A 56 1.39 -0.44 -8.09
N LEU A 57 0.66 -0.01 -9.13
CA LEU A 57 -0.74 -0.40 -9.33
C LEU A 57 -0.87 -1.89 -9.68
N ASP A 58 0.04 -2.40 -10.49
CA ASP A 58 0.09 -3.82 -10.83
C ASP A 58 0.37 -4.66 -9.58
N GLU A 59 1.32 -4.24 -8.74
CA GLU A 59 1.63 -4.95 -7.49
C GLU A 59 0.45 -4.88 -6.50
N ILE A 60 -0.22 -3.73 -6.35
CA ILE A 60 -1.44 -3.61 -5.52
C ILE A 60 -2.54 -4.55 -6.02
N ALA A 61 -2.73 -4.68 -7.34
CA ALA A 61 -3.74 -5.57 -7.89
C ALA A 61 -3.49 -7.04 -7.52
N THR A 62 -2.23 -7.45 -7.36
CA THR A 62 -1.89 -8.83 -6.92
C THR A 62 -2.28 -9.13 -5.47
N THR A 63 -2.54 -8.11 -4.64
CA THR A 63 -2.94 -8.30 -3.24
C THR A 63 -4.44 -8.54 -3.08
N GLY A 64 -5.23 -8.40 -4.16
CA GLY A 64 -6.70 -8.42 -4.12
C GLY A 64 -7.33 -7.09 -3.66
N SER A 65 -6.51 -6.07 -3.37
CA SER A 65 -6.97 -4.74 -2.97
C SER A 65 -7.09 -3.82 -4.18
N ARG A 66 -7.90 -2.77 -4.04
CA ARG A 66 -8.09 -1.77 -5.09
C ARG A 66 -6.99 -0.72 -5.04
N GLY A 67 -6.29 -0.49 -6.15
CA GLY A 67 -5.39 0.65 -6.37
C GLY A 67 -5.99 1.68 -7.32
N VAL A 68 -5.75 2.97 -7.08
CA VAL A 68 -6.05 4.07 -8.02
C VAL A 68 -4.93 5.12 -7.95
N ALA A 69 -4.61 5.75 -9.09
CA ALA A 69 -3.64 6.84 -9.20
C ALA A 69 -4.33 8.18 -9.51
#